data_AF-A0A835XVH1-F1
#
_entry.id   AF-A0A835XVH1-F1
#
_cell.length_a   1.000
_cell.length_b   1.000
_cell.length_c   1.000
_cell.angle_alpha   90.00
_cell.angle_beta   90.00
_cell.angle_gamma   90.00
#
_symmetry.space_group_name_H-M   'P 1'
#
loop_
_entity.id
_entity.type
_entity.pdbx_description
1 polymer ?
#
loop_
_entity_poly.entity_id
_entity_poly.type
_entity_poly.pdbx_seq_one_letter_code
_entity_poly.pdbx_strand_id
1 'polypeptide(L)'
;MPPIYEESSLPGTSQMQRGSGDAGAPAPSNPFNIPADEEIFRFREEEKARKEQQKLVAQTVSVADKTTFAAQMQATSTAEVRGLLRELRPPGGSKPTTNLAASSVGTLDRRKEKENMADFIAKKREIFLLQMSLDTKRAEIKKLEERARQREEALKKSEQMLEEDALRFDAFLKENDEKVQEAIKRAETEAKAKQDKVLEIKRLNTATAALRSELNKYEEQLEDCRRYKEFLDSITPPEWFEQQAAKLQRRKDALVAEWQAQCDTLRQRREAALAAKAQAEVDYANARTQQQAERAERAIKDSLGHLKEILKEKEPPPPNLDFQMDPEEEEMFFQEPSQLLAVYKQLEESNLFYIQNAQETEEALEELRQKLRDTKARMDAEAQGLQGQVAALQASIVAAREKARRLKDRTLENEGAFTLSMGNAAGASAAGPGVGAGGSGQGGPINLKQLADKVREVYVRCGFDADASIGTLQMLTNIEMKLEEYLASAEVMPEDYVEGAEKAREKERRKVARDEKLSAQHREHEARMARALERAAAPVFRKSGKPLMFRSAPPQRKKVVQADDRNDEEAELEAYLAQDMI
;
A
#
# COMPACT_ATOMS: atom_id res chain seq x y z
N MET A 1 37.27 18.78 15.92
CA MET A 1 36.76 19.94 16.67
C MET A 1 35.70 19.43 17.63
N PRO A 2 35.68 19.93 18.88
CA PRO A 2 35.38 19.19 20.11
C PRO A 2 33.89 18.85 20.28
N PRO A 3 33.55 17.86 21.13
CA PRO A 3 32.18 17.63 21.55
C PRO A 3 31.86 18.28 22.91
N ILE A 4 30.63 18.77 22.96
CA ILE A 4 29.86 19.35 24.06
C ILE A 4 28.97 18.23 24.64
N TYR A 5 28.79 18.22 25.98
CA TYR A 5 27.68 17.71 26.82
C TYR A 5 26.74 16.61 26.26
N GLU A 6 26.19 15.63 26.97
CA GLU A 6 26.16 15.14 28.35
C GLU A 6 25.06 14.05 28.33
N GLU A 7 25.23 12.89 28.95
CA GLU A 7 24.13 12.10 29.56
C GLU A 7 24.69 10.80 30.16
N SER A 8 24.53 10.61 31.47
CA SER A 8 24.01 9.34 32.02
C SER A 8 23.84 9.41 33.54
N SER A 9 22.57 9.47 33.93
CA SER A 9 21.87 8.87 35.07
C SER A 9 22.64 8.07 36.15
N LEU A 10 22.30 8.43 37.40
CA LEU A 10 22.43 7.78 38.72
C LEU A 10 21.62 6.44 38.84
N PRO A 11 21.45 5.77 40.03
CA PRO A 11 22.05 5.95 41.38
C PRO A 11 22.50 4.63 42.08
N GLY A 12 23.16 4.77 43.24
CA GLY A 12 23.04 3.77 44.33
C GLY A 12 24.23 3.70 45.28
N THR A 13 24.19 4.44 46.41
CA THR A 13 25.00 4.09 47.59
C THR A 13 24.27 4.46 48.88
N SER A 14 24.04 3.42 49.67
CA SER A 14 23.62 3.47 51.07
C SER A 14 24.86 3.35 51.96
N GLN A 15 24.85 4.10 53.06
CA GLN A 15 25.58 3.90 54.32
C GLN A 15 27.06 3.46 54.31
N MET A 16 27.94 4.34 54.79
CA MET A 16 29.17 3.94 55.49
C MET A 16 29.39 4.76 56.77
N GLN A 17 29.33 4.03 57.88
CA GLN A 17 30.23 3.98 59.04
C GLN A 17 30.92 5.26 59.57
N ARG A 18 30.70 5.44 60.88
CA ARG A 18 31.54 6.18 61.82
C ARG A 18 33.01 5.76 61.72
N GLY A 19 33.90 6.75 61.75
CA GLY A 19 35.32 6.60 62.04
C GLY A 19 35.80 7.77 62.90
N SER A 20 36.36 7.43 64.06
CA SER A 20 36.93 8.31 65.09
C SER A 20 38.43 8.52 64.92
N GLY A 21 38.94 9.67 65.35
CA GLY A 21 40.36 10.03 65.53
C GLY A 21 40.73 11.24 64.66
N ASP A 22 41.51 12.24 65.07
CA ASP A 22 42.34 12.49 66.25
C ASP A 22 42.67 14.00 66.25
N ALA A 23 43.15 14.51 67.38
CA ALA A 23 43.32 15.90 67.76
C ALA A 23 44.22 16.77 66.87
N GLY A 24 43.83 18.04 66.73
CA GLY A 24 44.70 19.13 66.27
C GLY A 24 44.34 20.43 66.99
N ALA A 25 45.27 20.96 67.78
CA ALA A 25 45.14 22.21 68.54
C ALA A 25 44.76 23.41 67.64
N PRO A 26 43.95 24.37 68.13
CA PRO A 26 43.49 25.48 67.29
C PRO A 26 44.63 26.49 67.07
N ALA A 27 44.99 26.70 65.80
CA ALA A 27 45.69 27.91 65.37
C ALA A 27 44.83 29.14 65.72
N PRO A 28 45.44 30.33 65.99
CA PRO A 28 44.70 31.50 66.43
C PRO A 28 43.70 31.94 65.35
N SER A 29 42.42 31.63 65.58
CA SER A 29 41.31 32.01 64.73
C SER A 29 41.23 33.52 64.64
N ASN A 30 41.12 34.01 63.40
CA ASN A 30 40.97 35.42 63.07
C ASN A 30 39.76 36.00 63.84
N PRO A 31 39.94 37.02 64.71
CA PRO A 31 38.90 37.53 65.60
C PRO A 31 37.70 38.18 64.88
N PHE A 32 37.75 38.29 63.54
CA PHE A 32 36.67 38.82 62.72
C PHE A 32 35.99 37.76 61.85
N ASN A 33 36.33 36.47 61.99
CA ASN A 33 35.63 35.40 61.29
C ASN A 33 34.52 34.86 62.19
N ILE A 34 33.27 34.91 61.70
CA ILE A 34 32.11 34.43 62.43
C ILE A 34 32.24 32.89 62.59
N PRO A 35 32.26 32.34 63.82
CA PRO A 35 32.34 30.89 64.03
C PRO A 35 31.18 30.14 63.37
N ALA A 36 31.40 28.89 62.98
CA ALA A 36 30.35 28.06 62.37
C ALA A 36 29.20 27.84 63.37
N ASP A 37 27.96 27.72 62.87
CA ASP A 37 26.76 27.60 63.70
C ASP A 37 26.86 26.45 64.73
N GLU A 38 27.50 25.34 64.38
CA GLU A 38 27.77 24.22 65.30
C GLU A 38 28.67 24.61 66.49
N GLU A 39 29.68 25.46 66.27
CA GLU A 39 30.55 25.98 67.34
C GLU A 39 29.80 26.98 68.20
N ILE A 40 28.92 27.82 67.61
CA ILE A 40 28.08 28.77 68.34
C ILE A 40 27.11 28.02 69.27
N PHE A 41 26.49 26.93 68.79
CA PHE A 41 25.61 26.10 69.62
C PHE A 41 26.38 25.43 70.77
N ARG A 42 27.58 24.90 70.51
CA ARG A 42 28.43 24.34 71.58
C ARG A 42 28.86 25.38 72.61
N PHE A 43 29.29 26.57 72.18
CA PHE A 43 29.64 27.65 73.10
C PHE A 43 28.43 28.08 73.95
N ARG A 44 27.22 28.11 73.38
CA ARG A 44 25.99 28.39 74.13
C ARG A 44 25.66 27.30 75.15
N GLU A 45 25.82 26.04 74.79
CA GLU A 45 25.61 24.92 75.70
C GLU A 45 26.65 24.92 76.84
N GLU A 46 27.92 25.17 76.54
CA GLU A 46 28.99 25.30 77.52
C GLU A 46 28.79 26.52 78.45
N GLU A 47 28.37 27.67 77.91
CA GLU A 47 28.06 28.86 78.71
C GLU A 47 26.88 28.60 79.66
N LYS A 48 25.84 27.92 79.16
CA LYS A 48 24.68 27.50 79.96
C LYS A 48 25.08 26.53 81.07
N ALA A 49 25.91 25.53 80.75
CA ALA A 49 26.43 24.57 81.71
C ALA A 49 27.31 25.24 82.78
N ARG A 50 28.17 26.19 82.37
CA ARG A 50 29.01 26.96 83.30
C ARG A 50 28.18 27.85 84.23
N LYS A 51 27.13 28.48 83.71
CA LYS A 51 26.19 29.28 84.52
C LYS A 51 25.42 28.41 85.52
N GLU A 52 25.07 27.20 85.14
CA GLU A 52 24.41 26.22 86.00
C GLU A 52 25.36 25.72 87.10
N GLN A 53 26.62 25.42 86.77
CA GLN A 53 27.66 25.11 87.75
C GLN A 53 27.90 26.26 88.73
N GLN A 54 27.97 27.51 88.26
CA GLN A 54 28.09 28.68 89.13
C GLN A 54 26.89 28.84 90.07
N LYS A 55 25.68 28.51 89.60
CA LYS A 55 24.47 28.54 90.42
C LYS A 55 24.51 27.47 91.53
N LEU A 56 25.00 26.26 91.21
CA LEU A 56 25.20 25.18 92.18
C LEU A 56 26.25 25.56 93.22
N VAL A 57 27.38 26.15 92.80
CA VAL A 57 28.42 26.64 93.72
C VAL A 57 27.91 27.79 94.59
N ALA A 58 27.14 28.74 94.02
CA ALA A 58 26.54 29.83 94.80
C ALA A 58 25.49 29.34 95.82
N GLN A 59 24.95 28.14 95.61
CA GLN A 59 23.99 27.51 96.52
C GLN A 59 24.68 26.87 97.73
N THR A 60 25.94 26.42 97.59
CA THR A 60 26.70 25.77 98.66
C THR A 60 27.50 26.73 99.54
N VAL A 61 27.63 28.00 99.16
CA VAL A 61 28.35 29.03 99.93
C VAL A 61 27.47 29.61 101.06
N SER A 62 28.08 29.83 102.23
CA SER A 62 27.44 30.43 103.41
C SER A 62 26.98 31.86 103.16
N VAL A 63 25.90 32.30 103.82
CA VAL A 63 25.31 33.63 103.64
C VAL A 63 26.29 34.76 103.98
N ALA A 64 27.26 34.54 104.88
CA ALA A 64 28.27 35.51 105.24
C ALA A 64 29.30 35.79 104.11
N ASP A 65 29.51 34.83 103.22
CA ASP A 65 30.51 34.89 102.14
C ASP A 65 29.89 35.26 100.78
N LYS A 66 28.57 35.48 100.72
CA LYS A 66 27.87 35.91 99.51
C LYS A 66 28.11 37.39 99.27
N THR A 67 28.74 37.74 98.14
CA THR A 67 28.93 39.13 97.72
C THR A 67 27.60 39.74 97.27
N THR A 68 27.32 40.98 97.66
CA THR A 68 26.12 41.71 97.26
C THR A 68 26.17 42.09 95.77
N PHE A 69 25.01 42.09 95.10
CA PHE A 69 24.83 42.48 93.69
C PHE A 69 25.54 43.79 93.30
N ALA A 70 25.61 44.76 94.21
CA ALA A 70 26.35 46.01 94.02
C ALA A 70 27.88 45.84 93.90
N ALA A 71 28.47 44.90 94.64
CA ALA A 71 29.89 44.57 94.54
C ALA A 71 30.19 43.80 93.24
N GLN A 72 29.24 42.99 92.77
CA GLN A 72 29.36 42.22 91.53
C GLN A 72 29.24 43.10 90.27
N MET A 73 28.35 44.11 90.28
CA MET A 73 28.26 45.10 89.20
C MET A 73 29.48 46.03 89.13
N GLN A 74 30.08 46.39 90.27
CA GLN A 74 31.26 47.25 90.31
C GLN A 74 32.53 46.61 89.72
N ALA A 75 32.57 45.29 89.57
CA ALA A 75 33.69 44.57 88.94
C ALA A 75 33.70 44.68 87.39
N THR A 76 32.60 45.11 86.77
CA THR A 76 32.46 45.17 85.30
C THR A 76 32.76 46.55 84.69
N SER A 77 33.12 47.55 85.50
CA SER A 77 33.41 48.91 85.06
C SER A 77 34.91 49.19 84.98
N THR A 78 35.39 49.56 83.79
CA THR A 78 36.79 49.93 83.54
C THR A 78 37.19 51.16 84.35
N ALA A 79 38.48 51.28 84.69
CA ALA A 79 39.00 52.33 85.57
C ALA A 79 38.76 53.76 85.03
N GLU A 80 38.66 53.91 83.71
CA GLU A 80 38.44 55.19 83.02
C GLU A 80 37.03 55.75 83.24
N VAL A 81 36.00 54.89 83.23
CA VAL A 81 34.60 55.28 83.51
C VAL A 81 34.42 55.69 84.98
N ARG A 82 35.22 55.09 85.88
CA ARG A 82 35.28 55.48 87.31
C ARG A 82 35.90 56.86 87.54
N GLY A 83 36.81 57.31 86.66
CA GLY A 83 37.41 58.64 86.73
C GLY A 83 36.43 59.75 86.37
N LEU A 84 35.73 59.59 85.24
CA LEU A 84 34.78 60.57 84.72
C LEU A 84 33.57 60.80 85.65
N LEU A 85 33.07 59.75 86.30
CA LEU A 85 31.96 59.89 87.25
C LEU A 85 32.39 60.56 88.57
N ARG A 86 33.69 60.63 88.86
CA ARG A 86 34.26 61.26 90.06
C ARG A 86 34.51 62.76 89.88
N GLU A 87 34.79 63.21 88.67
CA GLU A 87 35.03 64.64 88.35
C GLU A 87 33.73 65.47 88.28
N LEU A 88 32.57 64.86 88.04
CA LEU A 88 31.28 65.56 87.95
C LEU A 88 30.58 65.76 89.31
N ARG A 89 31.25 65.51 90.45
CA ARG A 89 30.67 65.68 91.78
C ARG A 89 31.07 67.03 92.40
N PRO A 90 30.14 67.99 92.60
CA PRO A 90 30.44 69.24 93.30
C PRO A 90 30.73 68.99 94.80
N PRO A 91 31.69 69.71 95.41
CA PRO A 91 31.99 69.59 96.84
C PRO A 91 31.10 70.54 97.64
N GLY A 92 30.48 70.02 98.71
CA GLY A 92 29.84 70.84 99.74
C GLY A 92 28.32 70.67 99.81
N GLY A 93 27.86 70.02 100.89
CA GLY A 93 26.44 69.87 101.20
C GLY A 93 26.22 68.77 102.22
N SER A 94 26.10 69.16 103.48
CA SER A 94 25.93 68.34 104.67
C SER A 94 24.80 67.30 104.58
N LYS A 95 25.09 66.09 105.06
CA LYS A 95 24.16 64.97 105.28
C LYS A 95 22.91 65.40 106.06
N PRO A 96 21.69 64.99 105.67
CA PRO A 96 20.63 64.75 106.64
C PRO A 96 20.68 63.29 107.09
N THR A 97 20.92 63.13 108.37
CA THR A 97 20.80 61.89 109.14
C THR A 97 19.32 61.49 109.20
N THR A 98 18.89 60.54 108.37
CA THR A 98 17.57 59.91 108.57
C THR A 98 17.72 58.75 109.55
N ASN A 99 17.60 59.09 110.84
CA ASN A 99 17.34 58.14 111.90
C ASN A 99 15.95 57.53 111.68
N LEU A 100 15.89 56.31 111.12
CA LEU A 100 14.75 55.42 111.26
C LEU A 100 14.79 54.82 112.66
N ALA A 101 14.34 55.60 113.63
CA ALA A 101 14.08 55.12 114.97
C ALA A 101 12.79 54.29 114.95
N ALA A 102 12.94 52.98 115.08
CA ALA A 102 11.88 52.09 115.53
C ALA A 102 11.54 52.47 116.99
N SER A 103 10.54 53.33 117.17
CA SER A 103 9.96 53.59 118.48
C SER A 103 8.90 52.52 118.77
N SER A 104 9.33 51.39 119.31
CA SER A 104 8.47 50.56 120.13
C SER A 104 7.98 51.41 121.32
N VAL A 105 6.68 51.34 121.55
CA VAL A 105 5.97 52.11 122.57
C VAL A 105 6.43 51.66 123.95
N GLY A 106 7.47 52.32 124.47
CA GLY A 106 7.78 52.35 125.89
C GLY A 106 6.74 53.23 126.59
N THR A 107 5.91 52.62 127.42
CA THR A 107 5.07 53.32 128.41
C THR A 107 5.97 53.99 129.44
N LEU A 108 6.49 55.16 129.10
CA LEU A 108 7.05 56.10 130.07
C LEU A 108 5.94 57.12 130.38
N ASP A 109 5.49 57.10 131.63
CA ASP A 109 4.62 58.11 132.21
C ASP A 109 5.16 59.51 131.87
N ARG A 110 4.47 60.19 130.97
CA ARG A 110 4.75 61.59 130.62
C ARG A 110 4.44 62.43 131.85
N ARG A 111 5.49 63.00 132.46
CA ARG A 111 5.39 64.20 133.29
C ARG A 111 4.50 65.21 132.55
N LYS A 112 3.32 65.48 133.12
CA LYS A 112 2.43 66.55 132.68
C LYS A 112 3.05 67.90 133.04
N GLU A 113 3.95 68.39 132.21
CA GLU A 113 4.14 69.83 132.11
C GLU A 113 2.94 70.38 131.32
N LYS A 114 2.25 71.34 131.93
CA LYS A 114 1.05 71.96 131.35
C LYS A 114 1.49 72.74 130.09
N GLU A 115 1.30 72.15 128.92
CA GLU A 115 1.47 72.86 127.65
C GLU A 115 0.54 74.09 127.63
N ASN A 116 1.10 75.24 127.25
CA ASN A 116 0.35 76.48 127.10
C ASN A 116 -0.66 76.32 125.94
N MET A 117 -1.91 76.77 126.11
CA MET A 117 -3.00 76.53 125.14
C MET A 117 -2.62 76.91 123.69
N ALA A 118 -1.77 77.94 123.53
CA ALA A 118 -1.26 78.39 122.23
C ALA A 118 -0.37 77.34 121.52
N ASP A 119 0.49 76.63 122.24
CA ASP A 119 1.42 75.64 121.67
C ASP A 119 0.67 74.38 121.24
N PHE A 120 -0.36 74.00 122.00
CA PHE A 120 -1.25 72.91 121.60
C PHE A 120 -2.00 73.25 120.31
N ILE A 121 -2.49 74.49 120.18
CA ILE A 121 -3.15 74.97 118.96
C ILE A 121 -2.15 75.03 117.79
N ALA A 122 -0.90 75.48 118.01
CA ALA A 122 0.14 75.52 116.99
C ALA A 122 0.52 74.12 116.49
N LYS A 123 0.78 73.17 117.40
CA LYS A 123 1.03 71.76 117.05
C LYS A 123 -0.16 71.14 116.33
N LYS A 124 -1.40 71.44 116.74
CA LYS A 124 -2.60 70.96 116.02
C LYS A 124 -2.71 71.53 114.61
N ARG A 125 -2.37 72.81 114.40
CA ARG A 125 -2.31 73.44 113.07
C ARG A 125 -1.20 72.85 112.21
N GLU A 126 -0.01 72.62 112.77
CA GLU A 126 1.11 71.98 112.08
C GLU A 126 0.77 70.55 111.67
N ILE A 127 0.18 69.76 112.59
CA ILE A 127 -0.33 68.42 112.29
C ILE A 127 -1.39 68.47 111.18
N PHE A 128 -2.30 69.45 111.21
CA PHE A 128 -3.32 69.62 110.17
C PHE A 128 -2.73 70.01 108.81
N LEU A 129 -1.76 70.91 108.76
CA LEU A 129 -1.09 71.30 107.52
C LEU A 129 -0.26 70.15 106.94
N LEU A 130 0.46 69.41 107.79
CA LEU A 130 1.18 68.20 107.37
C LEU A 130 0.20 67.15 106.85
N GLN A 131 -0.92 66.92 107.54
CA GLN A 131 -1.98 66.02 107.11
C GLN A 131 -2.54 66.45 105.74
N MET A 132 -2.91 67.71 105.57
CA MET A 132 -3.39 68.26 104.30
C MET A 132 -2.36 68.12 103.18
N SER A 133 -1.07 68.36 103.47
CA SER A 133 0.01 68.20 102.49
C SER A 133 0.27 66.74 102.11
N LEU A 134 0.16 65.81 103.07
CA LEU A 134 0.25 64.38 102.84
C LEU A 134 -0.94 63.88 102.04
N ASP A 135 -2.15 64.35 102.33
CA ASP A 135 -3.36 63.99 101.59
C ASP A 135 -3.31 64.54 100.16
N THR A 136 -2.79 65.75 99.96
CA THR A 136 -2.54 66.32 98.62
C THR A 136 -1.50 65.50 97.85
N LYS A 137 -0.37 65.13 98.48
CA LYS A 137 0.65 64.27 97.85
C LYS A 137 0.12 62.87 97.56
N ARG A 138 -0.64 62.28 98.48
CA ARG A 138 -1.29 60.97 98.29
C ARG A 138 -2.29 61.02 97.14
N ALA A 139 -3.06 62.11 97.00
CA ALA A 139 -3.97 62.28 95.89
C ALA A 139 -3.23 62.43 94.54
N GLU A 140 -2.14 63.19 94.50
CA GLU A 140 -1.33 63.34 93.28
C GLU A 140 -0.60 62.03 92.92
N ILE A 141 -0.07 61.30 93.91
CA ILE A 141 0.53 59.97 93.71
C ILE A 141 -0.52 59.01 93.12
N LYS A 142 -1.72 58.93 93.72
CA LYS A 142 -2.81 58.10 93.18
C LYS A 142 -3.18 58.48 91.74
N LYS A 143 -3.17 59.76 91.40
CA LYS A 143 -3.45 60.25 90.04
C LYS A 143 -2.35 59.87 89.05
N LEU A 144 -1.08 59.91 89.46
CA LEU A 144 0.05 59.47 88.63
C LEU A 144 0.08 57.95 88.49
N GLU A 145 -0.22 57.21 89.55
CA GLU A 145 -0.37 55.74 89.53
C GLU A 145 -1.49 55.32 88.58
N GLU A 146 -2.66 55.98 88.62
CA GLU A 146 -3.76 55.69 87.70
C GLU A 146 -3.38 55.99 86.24
N ARG A 147 -2.70 57.11 85.97
CA ARG A 147 -2.19 57.42 84.62
C ARG A 147 -1.12 56.44 84.17
N ALA A 148 -0.25 55.98 85.06
CA ALA A 148 0.75 54.97 84.77
C ALA A 148 0.08 53.63 84.45
N ARG A 149 -0.92 53.22 85.24
CA ARG A 149 -1.69 51.98 85.04
C ARG A 149 -2.42 52.00 83.69
N GLN A 150 -3.06 53.11 83.33
CA GLN A 150 -3.72 53.24 82.03
C GLN A 150 -2.74 53.13 80.85
N ARG A 151 -1.52 53.70 80.98
CA ARG A 151 -0.47 53.57 79.96
C ARG A 151 0.06 52.14 79.89
N GLU A 152 0.26 51.49 81.03
CA GLU A 152 0.70 50.10 81.10
C GLU A 152 -0.35 49.16 80.50
N GLU A 153 -1.63 49.35 80.80
CA GLU A 153 -2.73 48.61 80.18
C GLU A 153 -2.81 48.86 78.66
N ALA A 154 -2.58 50.10 78.20
CA ALA A 154 -2.54 50.42 76.78
C ALA A 154 -1.34 49.77 76.06
N LEU A 155 -0.16 49.82 76.67
CA LEU A 155 1.06 49.18 76.15
C LEU A 155 0.88 47.67 76.09
N LYS A 156 0.36 47.05 77.16
CA LYS A 156 0.09 45.62 77.22
C LYS A 156 -0.90 45.18 76.14
N LYS A 157 -1.94 45.97 75.87
CA LYS A 157 -2.86 45.70 74.75
C LYS A 157 -2.17 45.80 73.40
N SER A 158 -1.29 46.79 73.20
CA SER A 158 -0.52 46.90 71.95
C SER A 158 0.49 45.77 71.77
N GLU A 159 1.14 45.34 72.85
CA GLU A 159 2.05 44.19 72.86
C GLU A 159 1.29 42.91 72.50
N GLN A 160 0.13 42.67 73.12
CA GLN A 160 -0.73 41.54 72.78
C GLN A 160 -1.18 41.54 71.32
N MET A 161 -1.56 42.71 70.78
CA MET A 161 -1.93 42.80 69.36
C MET A 161 -0.74 42.48 68.43
N LEU A 162 0.48 42.95 68.78
CA LEU A 162 1.68 42.64 68.01
C LEU A 162 2.06 41.16 68.12
N GLU A 163 1.90 40.53 69.28
CA GLU A 163 2.10 39.10 69.47
C GLU A 163 1.09 38.28 68.65
N GLU A 164 -0.19 38.67 68.67
CA GLU A 164 -1.23 38.04 67.85
C GLU A 164 -0.93 38.18 66.35
N ASP A 165 -0.50 39.35 65.89
CA ASP A 165 -0.12 39.58 64.50
C ASP A 165 1.11 38.74 64.12
N ALA A 166 2.13 38.66 64.99
CA ALA A 166 3.30 37.81 64.76
C ALA A 166 2.90 36.32 64.61
N LEU A 167 2.01 35.82 65.48
CA LEU A 167 1.49 34.45 65.37
C LEU A 167 0.69 34.24 64.08
N ARG A 168 -0.07 35.24 63.64
CA ARG A 168 -0.81 35.19 62.37
C ARG A 168 0.13 35.20 61.17
N PHE A 169 1.21 35.97 61.21
CA PHE A 169 2.23 35.96 60.17
C PHE A 169 2.97 34.63 60.09
N ASP A 170 3.35 34.05 61.23
CA ASP A 170 3.99 32.73 61.27
C ASP A 170 3.04 31.63 60.75
N ALA A 171 1.75 31.71 61.09
CA ALA A 171 0.74 30.81 60.54
C ALA A 171 0.59 31.00 59.03
N PHE A 172 0.58 32.25 58.55
CA PHE A 172 0.52 32.54 57.12
C PHE A 172 1.72 32.01 56.34
N LEU A 173 2.95 32.14 56.90
CA LEU A 173 4.15 31.58 56.27
C LEU A 173 4.08 30.06 56.20
N LYS A 174 3.66 29.39 57.29
CA LYS A 174 3.47 27.93 57.29
C LYS A 174 2.44 27.49 56.26
N GLU A 175 1.28 28.15 56.20
CA GLU A 175 0.26 27.83 55.20
C GLU A 175 0.74 28.10 53.78
N ASN A 176 1.55 29.14 53.57
CA ASN A 176 2.13 29.42 52.25
C ASN A 176 3.13 28.34 51.85
N ASP A 177 4.06 28.00 52.74
CA ASP A 177 5.04 26.94 52.53
C ASP A 177 4.35 25.58 52.29
N GLU A 178 3.30 25.26 53.05
CA GLU A 178 2.47 24.08 52.82
C GLU A 178 1.81 24.11 51.44
N LYS A 179 1.21 25.24 51.04
CA LYS A 179 0.61 25.39 49.70
C LYS A 179 1.66 25.26 48.59
N VAL A 180 2.86 25.80 48.77
CA VAL A 180 3.98 25.66 47.82
C VAL A 180 4.41 24.19 47.73
N GLN A 181 4.60 23.51 48.86
CA GLN A 181 4.95 22.09 48.89
C GLN A 181 3.86 21.22 48.25
N GLU A 182 2.59 21.51 48.51
CA GLU A 182 1.48 20.82 47.86
C GLU A 182 1.47 21.06 46.35
N ALA A 183 1.74 22.28 45.89
CA ALA A 183 1.84 22.59 44.47
C ALA A 183 2.99 21.83 43.80
N ILE A 184 4.14 21.75 44.46
CA ILE A 184 5.30 20.96 43.99
C ILE A 184 4.92 19.48 43.92
N LYS A 185 4.34 18.91 44.98
CA LYS A 185 3.90 17.51 45.00
C LYS A 185 2.89 17.22 43.89
N ARG A 186 1.91 18.10 43.69
CA ARG A 186 0.93 17.95 42.59
C ARG A 186 1.64 17.96 41.23
N ALA A 187 2.53 18.93 40.99
CA ALA A 187 3.31 19.00 39.76
C ALA A 187 4.19 17.75 39.55
N GLU A 188 4.84 17.22 40.58
CA GLU A 188 5.64 15.99 40.53
C GLU A 188 4.77 14.77 40.22
N THR A 189 3.59 14.64 40.84
CA THR A 189 2.67 13.53 40.55
C THR A 189 2.14 13.57 39.11
N GLU A 190 1.82 14.76 38.59
CA GLU A 190 1.41 14.94 37.20
C GLU A 190 2.57 14.67 36.22
N ALA A 191 3.78 15.12 36.54
CA ALA A 191 4.98 14.84 35.75
C ALA A 191 5.28 13.34 35.71
N LYS A 192 5.14 12.63 36.84
CA LYS A 192 5.30 11.18 36.92
C LYS A 192 4.23 10.46 36.09
N ALA A 193 2.95 10.86 36.22
CA ALA A 193 1.87 10.29 35.42
C ALA A 193 2.10 10.50 33.92
N LYS A 194 2.59 11.67 33.51
CA LYS A 194 3.00 11.94 32.12
C LYS A 194 4.13 11.00 31.68
N GLN A 195 5.16 10.83 32.50
CA GLN A 195 6.29 9.94 32.20
C GLN A 195 5.84 8.48 32.02
N ASP A 196 4.97 7.98 32.91
CA ASP A 196 4.42 6.63 32.82
C ASP A 196 3.62 6.43 31.52
N LYS A 197 2.82 7.44 31.12
CA LYS A 197 2.11 7.41 29.82
C LYS A 197 3.06 7.43 28.64
N VAL A 198 4.16 8.19 28.69
CA VAL A 198 5.17 8.21 27.64
C VAL A 198 5.86 6.84 27.51
N LEU A 199 6.14 6.17 28.63
CA LEU A 199 6.70 4.82 28.62
C LEU A 199 5.71 3.80 28.03
N GLU A 200 4.43 3.89 28.36
CA GLU A 200 3.42 3.00 27.78
C GLU A 200 3.24 3.26 26.27
N ILE A 201 3.26 4.52 25.83
CA ILE A 201 3.25 4.86 24.39
C ILE A 201 4.47 4.23 23.70
N LYS A 202 5.66 4.32 24.28
CA LYS A 202 6.86 3.68 23.72
C LYS A 202 6.68 2.16 23.63
N ARG A 203 6.16 1.52 24.69
CA ARG A 203 5.88 0.07 24.72
C ARG A 203 4.88 -0.34 23.63
N LEU A 204 3.77 0.38 23.51
CA LEU A 204 2.75 0.14 22.48
C LEU A 204 3.28 0.38 21.06
N ASN A 205 4.13 1.40 20.87
CA ASN A 205 4.78 1.64 19.57
C ASN A 205 5.70 0.48 19.18
N THR A 206 6.51 -0.03 20.11
CA THR A 206 7.35 -1.21 19.87
C THR A 206 6.51 -2.45 19.55
N ALA A 207 5.43 -2.70 20.31
CA ALA A 207 4.51 -3.81 20.03
C ALA A 207 3.82 -3.67 18.66
N THR A 208 3.41 -2.45 18.30
CA THR A 208 2.81 -2.17 16.99
C THR A 208 3.82 -2.41 15.87
N ALA A 209 5.08 -2.01 16.04
CA ALA A 209 6.13 -2.26 15.06
C ALA A 209 6.42 -3.77 14.90
N ALA A 210 6.44 -4.52 16.01
CA ALA A 210 6.58 -5.98 15.97
C ALA A 210 5.42 -6.65 15.23
N LEU A 211 4.18 -6.31 15.60
CA LEU A 211 2.97 -6.83 14.93
C LEU A 211 2.93 -6.46 13.45
N ARG A 212 3.36 -5.25 13.06
CA ARG A 212 3.46 -4.86 11.65
C ARG A 212 4.50 -5.70 10.90
N SER A 213 5.65 -6.00 11.52
CA SER A 213 6.65 -6.89 10.91
C SER A 213 6.14 -8.32 10.79
N GLU A 214 5.42 -8.83 11.79
CA GLU A 214 4.77 -10.15 11.72
C GLU A 214 3.69 -10.19 10.64
N LEU A 215 2.84 -9.16 10.57
CA LEU A 215 1.82 -9.02 9.55
C LEU A 215 2.42 -8.99 8.15
N ASN A 216 3.49 -8.22 7.93
CA ASN A 216 4.18 -8.19 6.64
C ASN A 216 4.79 -9.56 6.29
N LYS A 217 5.35 -10.29 7.26
CA LYS A 217 5.83 -11.67 7.02
C LYS A 217 4.68 -12.60 6.63
N TYR A 218 3.53 -12.50 7.29
CA TYR A 218 2.35 -13.29 6.94
C TYR A 218 1.76 -12.88 5.58
N GLU A 219 1.80 -11.59 5.23
CA GLU A 219 1.40 -11.11 3.90
C GLU A 219 2.32 -11.65 2.80
N GLU A 220 3.64 -11.60 2.99
CA GLU A 220 4.61 -12.21 2.05
C GLU A 220 4.38 -13.72 1.90
N GLN A 221 4.20 -14.43 3.02
CA GLN A 221 3.88 -15.87 2.99
C GLN A 221 2.55 -16.14 2.28
N LEU A 222 1.55 -15.27 2.48
CA LEU A 222 0.25 -15.41 1.83
C LEU A 222 0.34 -15.12 0.33
N GLU A 223 1.13 -14.13 -0.08
CA GLU A 223 1.43 -13.88 -1.49
C GLU A 223 2.15 -15.06 -2.14
N ASP A 224 3.12 -15.66 -1.47
CA ASP A 224 3.79 -16.87 -1.94
C ASP A 224 2.81 -18.06 -2.03
N CYS A 225 1.96 -18.26 -1.02
CA CYS A 225 0.89 -19.27 -1.07
C CYS A 225 -0.13 -18.99 -2.19
N ARG A 226 -0.45 -17.72 -2.48
CA ARG A 226 -1.31 -17.35 -3.62
C ARG A 226 -0.64 -17.67 -4.95
N ARG A 227 0.65 -17.35 -5.10
CA ARG A 227 1.43 -17.73 -6.30
C ARG A 227 1.49 -19.24 -6.46
N TYR A 228 1.70 -19.98 -5.37
CA TYR A 228 1.65 -21.44 -5.40
C TYR A 228 0.26 -21.96 -5.75
N LYS A 229 -0.82 -21.34 -5.24
CA LYS A 229 -2.19 -21.69 -5.63
C LYS A 229 -2.43 -21.43 -7.11
N GLU A 230 -2.12 -20.23 -7.62
CA GLU A 230 -2.27 -19.89 -9.04
C GLU A 230 -1.48 -20.86 -9.94
N PHE A 231 -0.27 -21.22 -9.51
CA PHE A 231 0.56 -22.20 -10.20
C PHE A 231 -0.07 -23.61 -10.17
N LEU A 232 -0.52 -24.08 -9.00
CA LEU A 232 -1.19 -25.38 -8.89
C LEU A 232 -2.47 -25.40 -9.73
N ASP A 233 -3.26 -24.33 -9.69
CA ASP A 233 -4.48 -24.18 -10.49
C ASP A 233 -4.18 -24.23 -12.00
N SER A 234 -3.02 -23.74 -12.44
CA SER A 234 -2.60 -23.81 -13.85
C SER A 234 -2.19 -25.21 -14.32
N ILE A 235 -1.76 -26.08 -13.39
CA ILE A 235 -1.37 -27.47 -13.68
C ILE A 235 -2.54 -28.42 -13.45
N THR A 236 -3.45 -28.09 -12.53
CA THR A 236 -4.64 -28.89 -12.25
C THR A 236 -5.55 -28.91 -13.49
N PRO A 237 -5.96 -30.10 -13.96
CA PRO A 237 -6.86 -30.21 -15.10
C PRO A 237 -8.19 -29.47 -14.88
N PRO A 238 -8.73 -28.77 -15.90
CA PRO A 238 -9.99 -28.02 -15.79
C PRO A 238 -11.19 -28.92 -15.45
N GLU A 239 -11.15 -30.18 -15.89
CA GLU A 239 -12.18 -31.20 -15.57
C GLU A 239 -12.35 -31.41 -14.07
N TRP A 240 -11.27 -31.24 -13.29
CA TRP A 240 -11.33 -31.38 -11.84
C TRP A 240 -12.07 -30.20 -11.19
N PHE A 241 -11.83 -28.97 -11.67
CA PHE A 241 -12.56 -27.79 -11.23
C PHE A 241 -14.05 -27.88 -11.57
N GLU A 242 -14.38 -28.39 -12.75
CA GLU A 242 -15.77 -28.62 -13.14
C GLU A 242 -16.47 -29.65 -12.24
N GLN A 243 -15.77 -30.74 -11.88
CA GLN A 243 -16.30 -31.75 -10.96
C GLN A 243 -16.54 -31.18 -9.56
N GLN A 244 -15.62 -30.38 -9.03
CA GLN A 244 -15.79 -29.73 -7.72
C GLN A 244 -16.90 -28.68 -7.76
N ALA A 245 -16.96 -27.86 -8.82
CA ALA A 245 -18.05 -26.92 -9.01
C ALA A 245 -19.40 -27.63 -9.09
N ALA A 246 -19.51 -28.74 -9.82
CA ALA A 246 -20.73 -29.53 -9.91
C ALA A 246 -21.13 -30.14 -8.55
N LYS A 247 -20.17 -30.62 -7.74
CA LYS A 247 -20.41 -31.12 -6.38
C LYS A 247 -20.94 -30.01 -5.47
N LEU A 248 -20.36 -28.82 -5.54
CA LEU A 248 -20.82 -27.65 -4.81
C LEU A 248 -22.22 -27.21 -5.25
N GLN A 249 -22.48 -27.15 -6.57
CA GLN A 249 -23.79 -26.80 -7.10
C GLN A 249 -24.86 -27.80 -6.65
N ARG A 250 -24.59 -29.11 -6.70
CA ARG A 250 -25.52 -30.12 -6.17
C ARG A 250 -25.84 -29.93 -4.69
N ARG A 251 -24.87 -29.52 -3.86
CA ARG A 251 -25.13 -29.22 -2.43
C ARG A 251 -25.98 -27.95 -2.27
N LYS A 252 -25.71 -26.91 -3.06
CA LYS A 252 -26.54 -25.70 -3.09
C LYS A 252 -27.97 -26.03 -3.52
N ASP A 253 -28.12 -26.79 -4.59
CA ASP A 253 -29.41 -27.26 -5.10
C ASP A 253 -30.14 -28.13 -4.08
N ALA A 254 -29.44 -29.00 -3.35
CA ALA A 254 -30.02 -29.80 -2.29
C ALA A 254 -30.54 -28.94 -1.12
N LEU A 255 -29.76 -27.95 -0.66
CA LEU A 255 -30.19 -27.01 0.38
C LEU A 255 -31.40 -26.18 -0.06
N VAL A 256 -31.40 -25.72 -1.32
CA VAL A 256 -32.54 -25.00 -1.89
C VAL A 256 -33.75 -25.93 -2.01
N ALA A 257 -33.57 -27.18 -2.44
CA ALA A 257 -34.65 -28.16 -2.54
C ALA A 257 -35.24 -28.52 -1.17
N GLU A 258 -34.40 -28.66 -0.13
CA GLU A 258 -34.86 -28.87 1.24
C GLU A 258 -35.67 -27.68 1.75
N TRP A 259 -35.21 -26.45 1.50
CA TRP A 259 -35.95 -25.24 1.85
C TRP A 259 -37.26 -25.12 1.07
N GLN A 260 -37.24 -25.41 -0.23
CA GLN A 260 -38.45 -25.44 -1.06
C GLN A 260 -39.44 -26.48 -0.55
N ALA A 261 -38.98 -27.68 -0.20
CA ALA A 261 -39.83 -28.71 0.41
C ALA A 261 -40.43 -28.25 1.76
N GLN A 262 -39.67 -27.54 2.59
CA GLN A 262 -40.19 -26.95 3.83
C GLN A 262 -41.24 -25.86 3.55
N CYS A 263 -41.03 -25.02 2.53
CA CYS A 263 -42.02 -24.03 2.12
C CYS A 263 -43.28 -24.68 1.53
N ASP A 264 -43.13 -25.69 0.69
CA ASP A 264 -44.22 -26.40 0.04
C ASP A 264 -45.04 -27.22 1.03
N THR A 265 -44.42 -27.84 2.03
CA THR A 265 -45.15 -28.53 3.11
C THR A 265 -45.97 -27.55 3.95
N LEU A 266 -45.43 -26.37 4.27
CA LEU A 266 -46.19 -25.30 4.93
C LEU A 266 -47.33 -24.79 4.04
N ARG A 267 -47.10 -24.66 2.74
CA ARG A 267 -48.11 -24.24 1.76
C ARG A 267 -49.24 -25.27 1.64
N GLN A 268 -48.91 -26.55 1.53
CA GLN A 268 -49.88 -27.65 1.53
C GLN A 268 -50.68 -27.70 2.82
N ARG A 269 -50.04 -27.47 3.98
CA ARG A 269 -50.72 -27.39 5.28
C ARG A 269 -51.72 -26.22 5.32
N ARG A 270 -51.35 -25.06 4.76
CA ARG A 270 -52.26 -23.89 4.61
C ARG A 270 -53.43 -24.21 3.69
N GLU A 271 -53.17 -24.81 2.53
CA GLU A 271 -54.20 -25.19 1.55
C GLU A 271 -55.14 -26.27 2.10
N ALA A 272 -54.63 -27.27 2.81
CA ALA A 272 -55.45 -28.30 3.47
C ALA A 272 -56.34 -27.71 4.56
N ALA A 273 -55.83 -26.75 5.35
CA ALA A 273 -56.65 -26.05 6.36
C ALA A 273 -57.75 -25.18 5.73
N LEU A 274 -57.45 -24.51 4.60
CA LEU A 274 -58.45 -23.78 3.81
C LEU A 274 -59.51 -24.72 3.22
N ALA A 275 -59.09 -25.86 2.67
CA ALA A 275 -59.99 -26.86 2.12
C ALA A 275 -60.89 -27.47 3.20
N ALA A 276 -60.34 -27.78 4.39
CA ALA A 276 -61.12 -28.28 5.53
C ALA A 276 -62.16 -27.27 6.01
N LYS A 277 -61.83 -25.97 6.04
CA LYS A 277 -62.78 -24.90 6.33
C LYS A 277 -63.89 -24.85 5.28
N ALA A 278 -63.54 -24.89 4.00
CA ALA A 278 -64.52 -24.87 2.90
C ALA A 278 -65.44 -26.09 2.93
N GLN A 279 -64.92 -27.28 3.25
CA GLN A 279 -65.72 -28.49 3.43
C GLN A 279 -66.69 -28.35 4.61
N ALA A 280 -66.23 -27.84 5.75
CA ALA A 280 -67.09 -27.62 6.92
C ALA A 280 -68.20 -26.58 6.65
N GLU A 281 -67.92 -25.55 5.84
CA GLU A 281 -68.91 -24.56 5.38
C GLU A 281 -69.96 -25.18 4.45
N VAL A 282 -69.53 -26.05 3.52
CA VAL A 282 -70.43 -26.79 2.63
C VAL A 282 -71.30 -27.77 3.42
N ASP A 283 -70.73 -28.47 4.41
CA ASP A 283 -71.47 -29.39 5.29
C ASP A 283 -72.51 -28.65 6.14
N TYR A 284 -72.21 -27.44 6.59
CA TYR A 284 -73.16 -26.56 7.27
C TYR A 284 -74.30 -26.13 6.34
N ALA A 285 -73.98 -25.74 5.10
CA ALA A 285 -74.97 -25.35 4.10
C ALA A 285 -75.90 -26.51 3.70
N ASN A 286 -75.40 -27.75 3.71
CA ASN A 286 -76.15 -28.95 3.37
C ASN A 286 -76.88 -29.61 4.55
N ALA A 287 -76.72 -29.09 5.78
CA ALA A 287 -77.31 -29.66 6.98
C ALA A 287 -78.85 -29.54 6.97
N ARG A 288 -79.55 -30.67 7.11
CA ARG A 288 -81.03 -30.71 7.14
C ARG A 288 -81.62 -30.80 8.55
N THR A 289 -80.78 -31.08 9.56
CA THR A 289 -81.19 -31.26 10.97
C THR A 289 -80.40 -30.32 11.88
N GLN A 290 -81.02 -29.81 12.95
CA GLN A 290 -80.37 -28.90 13.92
C GLN A 290 -79.09 -29.49 14.53
N GLN A 291 -79.07 -30.78 14.86
CA GLN A 291 -77.87 -31.46 15.37
C GLN A 291 -76.72 -31.55 14.34
N GLN A 292 -77.04 -31.59 13.05
CA GLN A 292 -76.03 -31.60 11.97
C GLN A 292 -75.44 -30.20 11.78
N ALA A 293 -76.28 -29.16 11.83
CA ALA A 293 -75.84 -27.76 11.77
C ALA A 293 -74.90 -27.41 12.94
N GLU A 294 -75.24 -27.80 14.17
CA GLU A 294 -74.38 -27.55 15.34
C GLU A 294 -73.03 -28.28 15.28
N ARG A 295 -72.97 -29.48 14.68
CA ARG A 295 -71.72 -30.21 14.47
C ARG A 295 -70.84 -29.54 13.41
N ALA A 296 -71.45 -29.12 12.30
CA ALA A 296 -70.75 -28.41 11.24
C ALA A 296 -70.25 -27.04 11.70
N GLU A 297 -71.00 -26.32 12.53
CA GLU A 297 -70.57 -25.04 13.11
C GLU A 297 -69.36 -25.18 14.05
N ARG A 298 -69.31 -26.24 14.86
CA ARG A 298 -68.13 -26.58 15.67
C ARG A 298 -66.93 -26.91 14.78
N ALA A 299 -67.14 -27.69 13.71
CA ALA A 299 -66.09 -28.01 12.74
C ALA A 299 -65.56 -26.77 11.99
N ILE A 300 -66.42 -25.79 11.67
CA ILE A 300 -66.01 -24.49 11.12
C ILE A 300 -65.14 -23.74 12.14
N LYS A 301 -65.56 -23.69 13.41
CA LYS A 301 -64.80 -23.00 14.45
C LYS A 301 -63.42 -23.63 14.68
N ASP A 302 -63.36 -24.96 14.69
CA ASP A 302 -62.13 -25.72 14.90
C ASP A 302 -61.18 -25.59 13.69
N SER A 303 -61.70 -25.70 12.46
CA SER A 303 -60.92 -25.49 11.23
C SER A 303 -60.43 -24.04 11.07
N LEU A 304 -61.22 -23.05 11.48
CA LEU A 304 -60.84 -21.64 11.47
C LEU A 304 -59.78 -21.33 12.55
N GLY A 305 -59.87 -21.98 13.71
CA GLY A 305 -58.82 -21.97 14.73
C GLY A 305 -57.50 -22.54 14.21
N HIS A 306 -57.56 -23.71 13.57
CA HIS A 306 -56.40 -24.37 12.97
C HIS A 306 -55.75 -23.55 11.85
N LEU A 307 -56.58 -22.96 10.97
CA LEU A 307 -56.13 -22.06 9.91
C LEU A 307 -55.39 -20.83 10.46
N LYS A 308 -55.92 -20.23 11.54
CA LYS A 308 -55.29 -19.08 12.18
C LYS A 308 -53.95 -19.42 12.82
N GLU A 309 -53.80 -20.64 13.33
CA GLU A 309 -52.54 -21.15 13.88
C GLU A 309 -51.49 -21.35 12.78
N ILE A 310 -51.85 -21.94 11.64
CA ILE A 310 -50.93 -22.15 10.51
C ILE A 310 -50.54 -20.83 9.83
N LEU A 311 -51.45 -19.86 9.72
CA LEU A 311 -51.13 -18.53 9.18
C LEU A 311 -50.17 -17.73 10.07
N LYS A 312 -50.08 -18.07 11.36
CA LYS A 312 -49.13 -17.46 12.30
C LYS A 312 -47.71 -17.99 12.11
N GLU A 313 -47.57 -19.18 11.53
CA GLU A 313 -46.29 -19.81 11.20
C GLU A 313 -45.66 -19.08 10.00
N LYS A 314 -44.53 -18.40 10.26
CA LYS A 314 -43.77 -17.67 9.24
C LYS A 314 -43.02 -18.65 8.35
N GLU A 315 -42.92 -18.32 7.06
CA GLU A 315 -42.12 -19.09 6.12
C GLU A 315 -40.65 -19.08 6.58
N PRO A 316 -39.95 -20.23 6.48
CA PRO A 316 -38.54 -20.30 6.83
C PRO A 316 -37.74 -19.36 5.93
N PRO A 317 -36.77 -18.60 6.47
CA PRO A 317 -35.94 -17.73 5.67
C PRO A 317 -35.17 -18.54 4.63
N PRO A 318 -34.89 -17.96 3.44
CA PRO A 318 -34.11 -18.64 2.42
C PRO A 318 -32.76 -19.09 2.97
N PRO A 319 -32.28 -20.29 2.58
CA PRO A 319 -31.00 -20.80 3.01
C PRO A 319 -29.92 -19.83 2.52
N ASN A 320 -28.97 -19.55 3.40
CA ASN A 320 -27.82 -18.75 3.03
C ASN A 320 -26.97 -19.55 2.02
N LEU A 321 -26.82 -19.04 0.80
CA LEU A 321 -26.04 -19.70 -0.26
C LEU A 321 -24.60 -19.18 -0.35
N ASP A 322 -24.26 -18.19 0.48
CA ASP A 322 -22.95 -17.55 0.59
C ASP A 322 -22.05 -18.21 1.63
N PHE A 323 -22.32 -19.47 2.02
CA PHE A 323 -21.30 -20.25 2.70
C PHE A 323 -20.10 -20.41 1.76
N GLN A 324 -19.05 -19.63 2.00
CA GLN A 324 -17.72 -20.01 1.56
C GLN A 324 -17.50 -21.43 2.12
N MET A 325 -17.18 -22.38 1.24
CA MET A 325 -16.88 -23.74 1.66
C MET A 325 -15.84 -23.67 2.78
N ASP A 326 -16.01 -24.51 3.80
CA ASP A 326 -14.95 -24.67 4.79
C ASP A 326 -13.68 -25.05 4.02
N PRO A 327 -12.54 -24.37 4.26
CA PRO A 327 -11.29 -24.66 3.56
C PRO A 327 -10.81 -26.11 3.76
N GLU A 328 -11.37 -26.84 4.71
CA GLU A 328 -11.15 -28.28 4.93
C GLU A 328 -11.95 -29.18 3.97
N GLU A 329 -13.04 -28.70 3.36
CA GLU A 329 -13.86 -29.46 2.39
C GLU A 329 -13.43 -29.24 0.92
N GLU A 330 -12.63 -28.21 0.63
CA GLU A 330 -11.93 -28.07 -0.65
C GLU A 330 -10.74 -29.05 -0.69
N GLU A 331 -11.05 -30.33 -0.93
CA GLU A 331 -10.04 -31.35 -1.21
C GLU A 331 -9.11 -30.82 -2.32
N MET A 332 -7.81 -30.70 -2.07
CA MET A 332 -6.85 -30.32 -3.12
C MET A 332 -6.66 -31.47 -4.13
N PHE A 333 -6.43 -31.14 -5.40
CA PHE A 333 -6.09 -32.15 -6.41
C PHE A 333 -4.76 -32.86 -6.07
N PHE A 334 -3.77 -32.10 -5.62
CA PHE A 334 -2.46 -32.61 -5.21
C PHE A 334 -2.44 -32.86 -3.71
N GLN A 335 -2.48 -34.13 -3.32
CA GLN A 335 -2.47 -34.55 -1.91
C GLN A 335 -1.06 -34.90 -1.42
N GLU A 336 -0.19 -35.34 -2.34
CA GLU A 336 1.21 -35.66 -2.06
C GLU A 336 2.16 -34.85 -2.96
N PRO A 337 3.29 -34.33 -2.42
CA PRO A 337 4.28 -33.61 -3.23
C PRO A 337 4.89 -34.44 -4.37
N SER A 338 4.87 -35.77 -4.23
CA SER A 338 5.33 -36.74 -5.24
C SER A 338 4.54 -36.63 -6.56
N GLN A 339 3.27 -36.26 -6.50
CA GLN A 339 2.37 -36.16 -7.65
C GLN A 339 2.78 -35.01 -8.57
N LEU A 340 3.16 -33.87 -8.01
CA LEU A 340 3.65 -32.73 -8.79
C LEU A 340 4.96 -33.09 -9.51
N LEU A 341 5.87 -33.79 -8.84
CA LEU A 341 7.09 -34.30 -9.46
C LEU A 341 6.80 -35.30 -10.59
N ALA A 342 5.75 -36.11 -10.47
CA ALA A 342 5.31 -37.01 -11.53
C ALA A 342 4.80 -36.24 -12.76
N VAL A 343 4.04 -35.15 -12.56
CA VAL A 343 3.61 -34.27 -13.66
C VAL A 343 4.82 -33.64 -14.34
N TYR A 344 5.81 -33.16 -13.60
CA TYR A 344 7.05 -32.65 -14.18
C TYR A 344 7.80 -33.71 -15.00
N LYS A 345 7.94 -34.93 -14.48
CA LYS A 345 8.56 -36.04 -15.23
C LYS A 345 7.79 -36.35 -16.51
N GLN A 346 6.46 -36.38 -16.47
CA GLN A 346 5.64 -36.58 -17.65
C GLN A 346 5.81 -35.45 -18.67
N LEU A 347 5.91 -34.20 -18.20
CA LEU A 347 6.15 -33.05 -19.06
C LEU A 347 7.56 -33.09 -19.68
N GLU A 348 8.57 -33.51 -18.91
CA GLU A 348 9.94 -33.75 -19.38
C GLU A 348 9.98 -34.85 -20.44
N GLU A 349 9.32 -35.98 -20.20
CA GLU A 349 9.18 -37.09 -21.15
C GLU A 349 8.46 -36.64 -22.43
N SER A 350 7.36 -35.89 -22.30
CA SER A 350 6.63 -35.35 -23.44
C SER A 350 7.46 -34.33 -24.22
N ASN A 351 8.18 -33.44 -23.55
CA ASN A 351 9.05 -32.46 -24.21
C ASN A 351 10.21 -33.15 -24.91
N LEU A 352 10.81 -34.16 -24.29
CA LEU A 352 11.86 -34.97 -24.90
C LEU A 352 11.32 -35.70 -26.14
N PHE A 353 10.12 -36.27 -26.06
CA PHE A 353 9.43 -36.90 -27.18
C PHE A 353 9.17 -35.91 -28.32
N TYR A 354 8.71 -34.69 -28.02
CA TYR A 354 8.53 -33.65 -29.05
C TYR A 354 9.84 -33.22 -29.69
N ILE A 355 10.92 -33.10 -28.91
CA ILE A 355 12.25 -32.78 -29.44
C ILE A 355 12.73 -33.91 -30.37
N GLN A 356 12.57 -35.17 -29.95
CA GLN A 356 12.94 -36.31 -30.77
C GLN A 356 12.14 -36.35 -32.09
N ASN A 357 10.82 -36.15 -32.03
CA ASN A 357 9.98 -36.09 -33.23
C ASN A 357 10.35 -34.89 -34.13
N ALA A 358 10.67 -33.73 -33.54
CA ALA A 358 11.17 -32.59 -34.30
C ALA A 358 12.49 -32.91 -35.03
N GLN A 359 13.41 -33.64 -34.37
CA GLN A 359 14.66 -34.09 -35.00
C GLN A 359 14.40 -35.12 -36.11
N GLU A 360 13.58 -36.14 -35.87
CA GLU A 360 13.24 -37.16 -36.87
C GLU A 360 12.56 -36.53 -38.11
N THR A 361 11.67 -35.56 -37.91
CA THR A 361 11.03 -34.83 -39.00
C THR A 361 12.00 -33.88 -39.72
N GLU A 362 12.95 -33.26 -39.01
CA GLU A 362 14.03 -32.47 -39.60
C GLU A 362 14.96 -33.34 -40.46
N GLU A 363 15.39 -34.49 -39.95
CA GLU A 363 16.19 -35.48 -40.69
C GLU A 363 15.45 -35.94 -41.96
N ALA A 364 14.17 -36.28 -41.86
CA ALA A 364 13.35 -36.67 -43.01
C ALA A 364 13.24 -35.52 -44.05
N LEU A 365 13.14 -34.27 -43.60
CA LEU A 365 13.15 -33.10 -44.49
C LEU A 365 14.51 -32.89 -45.14
N GLU A 366 15.62 -33.10 -44.43
CA GLU A 366 16.96 -33.01 -44.97
C GLU A 366 17.21 -34.09 -46.03
N GLU A 367 16.79 -35.33 -45.77
CA GLU A 367 16.82 -36.40 -46.75
C GLU A 367 16.01 -36.06 -48.00
N LEU A 368 14.80 -35.52 -47.83
CA LEU A 368 13.96 -35.13 -48.97
C LEU A 368 14.60 -33.99 -49.76
N ARG A 369 15.20 -33.00 -49.07
CA ARG A 369 15.97 -31.92 -49.71
C ARG A 369 17.20 -32.44 -50.45
N GLN A 370 17.86 -33.48 -49.94
CA GLN A 370 18.98 -34.12 -50.61
C GLN A 370 18.51 -34.87 -51.85
N LYS A 371 17.47 -35.70 -51.74
CA LYS A 371 16.83 -36.38 -52.89
C LYS A 371 16.39 -35.38 -53.97
N LEU A 372 15.84 -34.23 -53.58
CA LEU A 372 15.47 -33.16 -54.51
C LEU A 372 16.70 -32.53 -55.20
N ARG A 373 17.79 -32.30 -54.46
CA ARG A 373 19.05 -31.81 -55.03
C ARG A 373 19.64 -32.79 -56.03
N ASP A 374 19.67 -34.08 -55.69
CA ASP A 374 20.23 -35.14 -56.53
C ASP A 374 19.39 -35.35 -57.80
N THR A 375 18.06 -35.39 -57.67
CA THR A 375 17.15 -35.49 -58.82
C THR A 375 17.24 -34.26 -59.72
N LYS A 376 17.33 -33.05 -59.15
CA LYS A 376 17.54 -31.82 -59.92
C LYS A 376 18.87 -31.86 -60.68
N ALA A 377 19.97 -32.23 -60.02
CA ALA A 377 21.27 -32.34 -60.66
C ALA A 377 21.28 -33.37 -61.80
N ARG A 378 20.60 -34.51 -61.61
CA ARG A 378 20.42 -35.52 -62.66
C ARG A 378 19.60 -34.98 -63.84
N MET A 379 18.45 -34.35 -63.57
CA MET A 379 17.63 -33.75 -64.62
C MET A 379 18.37 -32.65 -65.37
N ASP A 380 19.12 -31.80 -64.69
CA ASP A 380 19.94 -30.75 -65.30
C ASP A 380 21.04 -31.35 -66.19
N ALA A 381 21.68 -32.44 -65.76
CA ALA A 381 22.66 -33.17 -66.57
C ALA A 381 22.03 -33.83 -67.81
N GLU A 382 20.87 -34.46 -67.65
CA GLU A 382 20.10 -35.04 -68.77
C GLU A 382 19.65 -33.95 -69.75
N ALA A 383 19.17 -32.80 -69.26
CA ALA A 383 18.77 -31.66 -70.07
C ALA A 383 19.97 -31.05 -70.83
N GLN A 384 21.12 -30.88 -70.17
CA GLN A 384 22.36 -30.44 -70.83
C GLN A 384 22.82 -31.45 -71.90
N GLY A 385 22.71 -32.75 -71.62
CA GLY A 385 23.00 -33.81 -72.58
C GLY A 385 22.10 -33.73 -73.82
N LEU A 386 20.79 -33.57 -73.63
CA LEU A 386 19.82 -33.40 -74.72
C LEU A 386 20.06 -32.09 -75.49
N GLN A 387 20.36 -30.98 -74.82
CA GLN A 387 20.74 -29.73 -75.47
C GLN A 387 22.02 -29.89 -76.32
N GLY A 388 23.01 -30.61 -75.81
CA GLY A 388 24.23 -30.95 -76.56
C GLY A 388 23.93 -31.78 -77.81
N GLN A 389 23.03 -32.78 -77.70
CA GLN A 389 22.59 -33.57 -78.86
C GLN A 389 21.83 -32.71 -79.89
N VAL A 390 20.94 -31.83 -79.44
CA VAL A 390 20.22 -30.88 -80.31
C VAL A 390 21.21 -29.96 -81.02
N ALA A 391 22.20 -29.41 -80.31
CA ALA A 391 23.22 -28.55 -80.91
C ALA A 391 24.07 -29.30 -81.95
N ALA A 392 24.46 -30.55 -81.66
CA ALA A 392 25.20 -31.40 -82.59
C ALA A 392 24.38 -31.73 -83.85
N LEU A 393 23.09 -32.06 -83.69
CA LEU A 393 22.18 -32.30 -84.81
C LEU A 393 21.96 -31.03 -85.64
N GLN A 394 21.78 -29.87 -84.99
CA GLN A 394 21.69 -28.58 -85.67
C GLN A 394 22.95 -28.26 -86.47
N ALA A 395 24.14 -28.47 -85.89
CA ALA A 395 25.42 -28.30 -86.58
C ALA A 395 25.55 -29.25 -87.78
N SER A 396 25.13 -30.52 -87.63
CA SER A 396 25.08 -31.50 -88.71
C SER A 396 24.13 -31.08 -89.85
N ILE A 397 22.93 -30.58 -89.51
CA ILE A 397 21.97 -30.04 -90.48
C ILE A 397 22.55 -28.83 -91.22
N VAL A 398 23.19 -27.90 -90.51
CA VAL A 398 23.86 -26.74 -91.14
C VAL A 398 24.96 -27.20 -92.08
N ALA A 399 25.85 -28.10 -91.64
CA ALA A 399 26.92 -28.65 -92.48
C ALA A 399 26.36 -29.40 -93.70
N ALA A 400 25.28 -30.17 -93.55
CA ALA A 400 24.61 -30.84 -94.65
C ALA A 400 23.98 -29.84 -95.63
N ARG A 401 23.35 -28.77 -95.13
CA ARG A 401 22.80 -27.68 -95.95
C ARG A 401 23.89 -26.90 -96.68
N GLU A 402 25.03 -26.61 -96.05
CA GLU A 402 26.17 -25.97 -96.69
C GLU A 402 26.78 -26.86 -97.77
N LYS A 403 26.94 -28.16 -97.52
CA LYS A 403 27.37 -29.12 -98.54
C LYS A 403 26.39 -29.15 -99.71
N ALA A 404 25.08 -29.23 -99.43
CA ALA A 404 24.04 -29.19 -100.46
C ALA A 404 24.06 -27.87 -101.24
N ARG A 405 24.30 -26.73 -100.58
CA ARG A 405 24.47 -25.43 -101.23
C ARG A 405 25.71 -25.41 -102.12
N ARG A 406 26.87 -25.88 -101.65
CA ARG A 406 28.09 -25.97 -102.47
C ARG A 406 27.92 -26.88 -103.69
N LEU A 407 27.20 -27.99 -103.53
CA LEU A 407 26.83 -28.87 -104.63
C LEU A 407 25.92 -28.14 -105.64
N LYS A 408 24.93 -27.40 -105.15
CA LYS A 408 24.04 -26.57 -105.98
C LYS A 408 24.78 -25.46 -106.71
N ASP A 409 25.69 -24.76 -106.05
CA ASP A 409 26.53 -23.72 -106.64
C ASP A 409 27.46 -24.33 -107.72
N ARG A 410 28.04 -25.52 -107.47
CA ARG A 410 28.79 -26.27 -108.50
C ARG A 410 27.92 -26.69 -109.68
N THR A 411 26.67 -27.11 -109.46
CA THR A 411 25.76 -27.42 -110.58
C THR A 411 25.34 -26.16 -111.33
N LEU A 412 25.18 -25.02 -110.66
CA LEU A 412 24.88 -23.74 -111.29
C LEU A 412 26.09 -23.17 -112.05
N GLU A 413 27.32 -23.36 -111.58
CA GLU A 413 28.53 -23.06 -112.32
C GLU A 413 28.67 -23.97 -113.56
N ASN A 414 28.27 -25.24 -113.45
CA ASN A 414 28.27 -26.18 -114.57
C ASN A 414 27.12 -25.92 -115.56
N GLU A 415 25.95 -25.47 -115.09
CA GLU A 415 24.83 -25.01 -115.92
C GLU A 415 25.11 -23.63 -116.54
N GLY A 416 25.84 -22.75 -115.85
CA GLY A 416 26.34 -21.47 -116.38
C GLY A 416 27.40 -21.64 -117.49
N ALA A 417 28.17 -22.74 -117.45
CA ALA A 417 29.05 -23.15 -118.55
C ALA A 417 28.32 -23.91 -119.69
N PHE A 418 27.10 -24.40 -119.44
CA PHE A 418 26.29 -25.14 -120.42
C PHE A 418 25.27 -24.26 -121.16
N THR A 419 24.94 -23.06 -120.65
CA THR A 419 23.86 -22.19 -121.17
C THR A 419 24.28 -21.21 -122.29
N LEU A 420 25.47 -21.38 -122.90
CA LEU A 420 25.88 -20.68 -124.14
C LEU A 420 25.95 -21.60 -125.38
N SER A 421 25.41 -22.83 -125.30
CA SER A 421 25.27 -23.70 -126.47
C SER A 421 23.88 -24.32 -126.56
N MET A 422 23.16 -23.91 -127.60
CA MET A 422 21.93 -24.47 -128.15
C MET A 422 20.62 -24.16 -127.42
N GLY A 423 19.79 -23.39 -128.13
CA GLY A 423 18.40 -23.17 -127.79
C GLY A 423 17.48 -24.32 -128.21
N ASN A 424 16.24 -24.17 -127.74
CA ASN A 424 14.97 -24.55 -128.37
C ASN A 424 14.45 -25.99 -128.14
N ALA A 425 13.44 -26.12 -127.26
CA ALA A 425 12.03 -26.42 -127.64
C ALA A 425 11.17 -26.93 -126.45
N ALA A 426 10.13 -26.15 -126.18
CA ALA A 426 8.80 -26.41 -125.59
C ALA A 426 8.44 -27.78 -124.97
N GLY A 427 7.82 -27.71 -123.79
CA GLY A 427 6.97 -28.77 -123.22
C GLY A 427 6.32 -28.34 -121.90
N ALA A 428 5.05 -27.96 -121.96
CA ALA A 428 4.25 -27.40 -120.87
C ALA A 428 3.80 -28.44 -119.83
N SER A 429 3.70 -28.02 -118.56
CA SER A 429 2.48 -28.13 -117.73
C SER A 429 2.72 -27.67 -116.28
N ALA A 430 1.85 -26.75 -115.84
CA ALA A 430 1.10 -26.67 -114.56
C ALA A 430 1.78 -27.19 -113.27
N ALA A 431 1.76 -26.55 -112.10
CA ALA A 431 1.04 -25.39 -111.56
C ALA A 431 1.79 -24.94 -110.27
N GLY A 432 1.70 -23.66 -109.89
CA GLY A 432 2.34 -23.08 -108.68
C GLY A 432 1.58 -23.37 -107.37
N PRO A 433 1.60 -22.47 -106.36
CA PRO A 433 2.72 -21.71 -105.76
C PRO A 433 2.58 -21.52 -104.21
N GLY A 434 3.51 -20.77 -103.59
CA GLY A 434 3.35 -20.01 -102.32
C GLY A 434 3.89 -20.69 -101.05
N VAL A 435 4.78 -20.15 -100.21
CA VAL A 435 5.04 -18.82 -99.62
C VAL A 435 3.91 -18.29 -98.72
N GLY A 436 4.24 -18.04 -97.44
CA GLY A 436 3.49 -17.26 -96.45
C GLY A 436 3.67 -17.85 -95.04
N ALA A 437 4.45 -17.29 -94.11
CA ALA A 437 4.33 -16.01 -93.42
C ALA A 437 3.06 -15.86 -92.57
N GLY A 438 3.25 -15.83 -91.23
CA GLY A 438 2.59 -14.93 -90.28
C GLY A 438 1.08 -15.02 -90.01
N GLY A 439 0.73 -15.07 -88.72
CA GLY A 439 -0.28 -14.18 -88.15
C GLY A 439 -1.69 -14.74 -87.88
N SER A 440 -2.09 -14.56 -86.61
CA SER A 440 -3.43 -14.19 -86.11
C SER A 440 -4.65 -15.08 -86.42
N GLY A 441 -5.29 -15.53 -85.32
CA GLY A 441 -6.61 -15.02 -84.94
C GLY A 441 -7.86 -15.56 -85.65
N GLN A 442 -8.81 -15.95 -84.80
CA GLN A 442 -10.25 -16.17 -85.02
C GLN A 442 -10.76 -17.55 -85.46
N GLY A 443 -11.84 -17.91 -84.76
CA GLY A 443 -12.51 -19.20 -84.78
C GLY A 443 -13.20 -19.55 -86.10
N GLY A 444 -13.21 -20.85 -86.33
CA GLY A 444 -13.88 -21.61 -87.38
C GLY A 444 -13.73 -23.10 -87.03
N PRO A 445 -14.54 -24.00 -87.61
CA PRO A 445 -15.06 -25.21 -86.97
C PRO A 445 -13.98 -26.16 -86.48
N ILE A 446 -14.22 -26.82 -85.34
CA ILE A 446 -13.30 -27.74 -84.65
C ILE A 446 -12.71 -28.73 -85.67
N ASN A 447 -11.41 -28.58 -85.95
CA ASN A 447 -10.67 -29.54 -86.76
C ASN A 447 -10.62 -30.88 -86.01
N LEU A 448 -11.20 -31.94 -86.57
CA LEU A 448 -11.19 -33.30 -86.00
C LEU A 448 -9.77 -33.79 -85.63
N LYS A 449 -8.75 -33.30 -86.34
CA LYS A 449 -7.33 -33.55 -86.02
C LYS A 449 -6.87 -32.83 -84.75
N GLN A 450 -7.20 -31.55 -84.60
CA GLN A 450 -6.89 -30.78 -83.38
C GLN A 450 -7.65 -31.35 -82.18
N LEU A 451 -8.87 -31.86 -82.39
CA LEU A 451 -9.61 -32.57 -81.36
C LEU A 451 -8.93 -33.89 -80.99
N ALA A 452 -8.51 -34.69 -81.97
CA ALA A 452 -7.76 -35.93 -81.71
C ALA A 452 -6.44 -35.67 -80.97
N ASP A 453 -5.74 -34.58 -81.30
CA ASP A 453 -4.50 -34.17 -80.64
C ASP A 453 -4.74 -33.71 -79.19
N LYS A 454 -5.79 -32.92 -78.96
CA LYS A 454 -6.22 -32.52 -77.61
C LYS A 454 -6.71 -33.71 -76.78
N VAL A 455 -7.47 -34.62 -77.37
CA VAL A 455 -7.92 -35.84 -76.71
C VAL A 455 -6.71 -36.69 -76.32
N ARG A 456 -5.70 -36.81 -77.20
CA ARG A 456 -4.44 -37.49 -76.89
C ARG A 456 -3.67 -36.79 -75.76
N GLU A 457 -3.63 -35.46 -75.76
CA GLU A 457 -3.00 -34.68 -74.69
C GLU A 457 -3.67 -34.90 -73.33
N VAL A 458 -5.01 -34.88 -73.30
CA VAL A 458 -5.80 -35.17 -72.08
C VAL A 458 -5.62 -36.63 -71.66
N TYR A 459 -5.64 -37.57 -72.60
CA TYR A 459 -5.41 -39.01 -72.36
C TYR A 459 -4.07 -39.26 -71.64
N VAL A 460 -2.99 -38.61 -72.10
CA VAL A 460 -1.67 -38.69 -71.46
C VAL A 460 -1.67 -38.01 -70.09
N ARG A 461 -2.30 -36.83 -69.95
CA ARG A 461 -2.41 -36.16 -68.62
C ARG A 461 -3.20 -36.97 -67.61
N CYS A 462 -4.20 -37.71 -68.06
CA CYS A 462 -4.95 -38.65 -67.25
C CYS A 462 -4.11 -39.90 -66.88
N GLY A 463 -2.86 -40.01 -67.32
CA GLY A 463 -1.92 -41.07 -66.92
C GLY A 463 -2.03 -42.35 -67.75
N PHE A 464 -2.58 -42.26 -68.97
CA PHE A 464 -2.61 -43.38 -69.91
C PHE A 464 -1.47 -43.28 -70.93
N ASP A 465 -0.93 -44.44 -71.36
CA ASP A 465 0.08 -44.51 -72.40
C ASP A 465 -0.53 -44.32 -73.79
N ALA A 466 -0.05 -43.32 -74.53
CA ALA A 466 -0.59 -42.96 -75.85
C ALA A 466 -0.11 -43.89 -76.97
N ASP A 467 -0.64 -45.11 -77.02
CA ASP A 467 -0.40 -46.03 -78.13
C ASP A 467 -1.09 -45.56 -79.42
N ALA A 468 -0.38 -45.68 -80.56
CA ALA A 468 -0.89 -45.29 -81.88
C ALA A 468 -2.03 -46.21 -82.39
N SER A 469 -2.21 -47.38 -81.76
CA SER A 469 -3.27 -48.35 -82.06
C SER A 469 -4.62 -47.96 -81.44
N ILE A 470 -4.64 -47.03 -80.49
CA ILE A 470 -5.85 -46.62 -79.78
C ILE A 470 -6.51 -45.47 -80.56
N GLY A 471 -7.73 -45.69 -81.04
CA GLY A 471 -8.50 -44.66 -81.74
C GLY A 471 -8.98 -43.55 -80.81
N THR A 472 -9.28 -42.36 -81.35
CA THR A 472 -9.75 -41.20 -80.57
C THR A 472 -11.02 -41.50 -79.77
N LEU A 473 -11.95 -42.30 -80.33
CA LEU A 473 -13.14 -42.75 -79.61
C LEU A 473 -12.79 -43.65 -78.43
N GLN A 474 -11.83 -44.56 -78.60
CA GLN A 474 -11.37 -45.45 -77.54
C GLN A 474 -10.67 -44.67 -76.41
N MET A 475 -9.88 -43.65 -76.76
CA MET A 475 -9.28 -42.73 -75.78
C MET A 475 -10.37 -41.99 -74.99
N LEU A 476 -11.42 -41.51 -75.66
CA LEU A 476 -12.54 -40.84 -75.01
C LEU A 476 -13.30 -41.79 -74.08
N THR A 477 -13.59 -43.02 -74.50
CA THR A 477 -14.25 -44.02 -73.67
C THR A 477 -13.42 -44.38 -72.43
N ASN A 478 -12.10 -44.48 -72.56
CA ASN A 478 -11.21 -44.73 -71.42
C ASN A 478 -11.14 -43.53 -70.46
N ILE A 479 -11.16 -42.30 -70.99
CA ILE A 479 -11.24 -41.07 -70.19
C ILE A 479 -12.57 -41.02 -69.46
N GLU A 480 -13.68 -41.33 -70.14
CA GLU A 480 -15.03 -41.36 -69.59
C GLU A 480 -15.15 -42.41 -68.48
N MET A 481 -14.65 -43.64 -68.69
CA MET A 481 -14.62 -44.68 -67.67
C MET A 481 -13.79 -44.27 -66.44
N LYS A 482 -12.64 -43.62 -66.64
CA LYS A 482 -11.81 -43.12 -65.53
C LYS A 482 -12.45 -41.94 -64.80
N LEU A 483 -13.20 -41.11 -65.53
CA LEU A 483 -13.97 -40.02 -64.97
C LEU A 483 -15.15 -40.56 -64.14
N GLU A 484 -15.86 -41.58 -64.64
CA GLU A 484 -16.89 -42.30 -63.87
C GLU A 484 -16.32 -42.96 -62.61
N GLU A 485 -15.14 -43.57 -62.69
CA GLU A 485 -14.44 -44.14 -61.53
C GLU A 485 -14.10 -43.07 -60.47
N TYR A 486 -13.62 -41.91 -60.91
CA TYR A 486 -13.33 -40.80 -60.01
C TYR A 486 -14.59 -40.14 -59.45
N LEU A 487 -15.67 -40.05 -60.23
CA LEU A 487 -16.95 -39.56 -59.74
C LEU A 487 -17.55 -40.52 -58.71
N ALA A 488 -17.54 -41.83 -58.96
CA ALA A 488 -17.95 -42.83 -57.99
C ALA A 488 -17.09 -42.79 -56.71
N SER A 489 -15.78 -42.55 -56.85
CA SER A 489 -14.88 -42.39 -55.71
C SER A 489 -15.11 -41.08 -54.95
N ALA A 490 -15.54 -40.01 -55.64
CA ALA A 490 -15.88 -38.73 -55.04
C ALA A 490 -17.23 -38.77 -54.31
N GLU A 491 -18.21 -39.53 -54.81
CA GLU A 491 -19.52 -39.73 -54.16
C GLU A 491 -19.42 -40.53 -52.84
N VAL A 492 -18.41 -41.40 -52.72
CA VAL A 492 -18.17 -42.21 -51.50
C VAL A 492 -17.20 -41.51 -50.53
N MET A 493 -16.65 -40.35 -50.91
CA MET A 493 -15.65 -39.64 -50.12
C MET A 493 -16.29 -39.03 -48.86
N PRO A 494 -15.69 -39.21 -47.67
CA PRO A 494 -16.20 -38.61 -46.44
C PRO A 494 -16.25 -37.08 -46.51
N GLU A 495 -17.37 -36.47 -46.10
CA GLU A 495 -17.58 -35.01 -46.12
C GLU A 495 -16.45 -34.26 -45.38
N ASP A 496 -15.96 -34.80 -44.26
CA ASP A 496 -14.85 -34.22 -43.49
C ASP A 496 -13.53 -34.10 -44.29
N TYR A 497 -13.27 -35.06 -45.19
CA TYR A 497 -12.08 -35.04 -46.03
C TYR A 497 -12.22 -34.02 -47.18
N VAL A 498 -13.42 -33.91 -47.76
CA VAL A 498 -13.73 -32.93 -48.82
C VAL A 498 -13.61 -31.51 -48.26
N GLU A 499 -14.23 -31.23 -47.12
CA GLU A 499 -14.09 -29.94 -46.44
C GLU A 499 -12.64 -29.62 -46.09
N GLY A 500 -11.87 -30.62 -45.63
CA GLY A 500 -10.44 -30.47 -45.33
C GLY A 500 -9.62 -30.11 -46.58
N ALA A 501 -9.88 -30.78 -47.70
CA ALA A 501 -9.20 -30.51 -48.97
C ALA A 501 -9.57 -29.15 -49.55
N GLU A 502 -10.85 -28.75 -49.46
CA GLU A 502 -11.31 -27.42 -49.87
C GLU A 502 -10.68 -26.31 -49.02
N LYS A 503 -10.70 -26.46 -47.69
CA LYS A 503 -10.04 -25.52 -46.77
C LYS A 503 -8.54 -25.43 -47.05
N ALA A 504 -7.88 -26.54 -47.41
CA ALA A 504 -6.46 -26.55 -47.77
C ALA A 504 -6.19 -25.80 -49.09
N ARG A 505 -6.99 -26.06 -50.14
CA ARG A 505 -6.88 -25.36 -51.43
C ARG A 505 -7.21 -23.87 -51.33
N GLU A 506 -8.20 -23.51 -50.54
CA GLU A 506 -8.56 -22.12 -50.27
C GLU A 506 -7.46 -21.41 -49.47
N LYS A 507 -6.84 -22.09 -48.48
CA LYS A 507 -5.67 -21.57 -47.76
C LYS A 507 -4.47 -21.35 -48.68
N GLU A 508 -4.23 -22.24 -49.63
CA GLU A 508 -3.18 -22.11 -50.65
C GLU A 508 -3.44 -20.91 -51.56
N ARG A 509 -4.67 -20.75 -52.07
CA ARG A 509 -5.07 -19.57 -52.87
C ARG A 509 -4.87 -18.27 -52.11
N ARG A 510 -5.29 -18.20 -50.85
CA ARG A 510 -5.09 -17.03 -49.97
C ARG A 510 -3.63 -16.76 -49.67
N LYS A 511 -2.79 -17.80 -49.62
CA LYS A 511 -1.34 -17.63 -49.45
C LYS A 511 -0.72 -17.04 -50.71
N VAL A 512 -1.02 -17.61 -51.88
CA VAL A 512 -0.54 -17.12 -53.18
C VAL A 512 -0.96 -15.66 -53.39
N ALA A 513 -2.22 -15.30 -53.14
CA ALA A 513 -2.70 -13.94 -53.27
C ALA A 513 -2.01 -12.95 -52.32
N ARG A 514 -1.72 -13.37 -51.07
CA ARG A 514 -0.96 -12.55 -50.11
C ARG A 514 0.50 -12.36 -50.53
N ASP A 515 1.13 -13.43 -50.98
CA ASP A 515 2.53 -13.42 -51.43
C ASP A 515 2.68 -12.56 -52.70
N GLU A 516 1.72 -12.66 -53.64
CA GLU A 516 1.66 -11.78 -54.82
C GLU A 516 1.48 -10.31 -54.43
N LYS A 517 0.55 -10.00 -53.52
CA LYS A 517 0.32 -8.62 -53.03
C LYS A 517 1.56 -8.06 -52.32
N LEU A 518 2.22 -8.83 -51.46
CA LEU A 518 3.46 -8.45 -50.80
C LEU A 518 4.58 -8.21 -51.81
N SER A 519 4.73 -9.10 -52.81
CA SER A 519 5.75 -8.96 -53.85
C SER A 519 5.50 -7.73 -54.73
N ALA A 520 4.25 -7.39 -55.01
CA ALA A 520 3.87 -6.20 -55.77
C ALA A 520 4.20 -4.91 -55.00
N GLN A 521 3.88 -4.86 -53.70
CA GLN A 521 4.24 -3.74 -52.84
C GLN A 521 5.76 -3.57 -52.71
N HIS A 522 6.49 -4.68 -52.58
CA HIS A 522 7.95 -4.65 -52.52
C HIS A 522 8.55 -4.11 -53.82
N ARG A 523 8.11 -4.60 -54.98
CA ARG A 523 8.54 -4.09 -56.30
C ARG A 523 8.22 -2.62 -56.49
N GLU A 524 7.06 -2.15 -56.01
CA GLU A 524 6.70 -0.74 -56.09
C GLU A 524 7.59 0.12 -55.18
N HIS A 525 7.88 -0.35 -53.97
CA HIS A 525 8.77 0.32 -53.04
C HIS A 525 10.21 0.38 -53.58
N GLU A 526 10.72 -0.73 -54.09
CA GLU A 526 12.02 -0.81 -54.76
C GLU A 526 12.10 0.11 -55.98
N ALA A 527 11.06 0.13 -56.83
CA ALA A 527 10.99 1.03 -57.97
C ALA A 527 10.96 2.51 -57.54
N ARG A 528 10.30 2.83 -56.43
CA ARG A 528 10.27 4.18 -55.85
C ARG A 528 11.63 4.58 -55.31
N MET A 529 12.31 3.69 -54.59
CA MET A 529 13.68 3.89 -54.11
C MET A 529 14.66 4.04 -55.27
N ALA A 530 14.56 3.20 -56.30
CA ALA A 530 15.39 3.28 -57.49
C ALA A 530 15.21 4.62 -58.24
N ARG A 531 13.96 5.08 -58.43
CA ARG A 531 13.69 6.40 -59.03
C ARG A 531 14.21 7.56 -58.16
N ALA A 532 14.17 7.42 -56.84
CA ALA A 532 14.73 8.42 -55.93
C ALA A 532 16.27 8.47 -56.00
N LEU A 533 16.92 7.31 -56.05
CA LEU A 533 18.37 7.18 -56.23
C LEU A 533 18.81 7.70 -57.61
N GLU A 534 18.09 7.37 -58.69
CA GLU A 534 18.36 7.88 -60.03
C GLU A 534 18.21 9.42 -60.09
N ARG A 535 17.18 9.97 -59.44
CA ARG A 535 17.02 11.43 -59.31
C ARG A 535 18.14 12.07 -58.48
N ALA A 536 18.65 11.38 -57.46
CA ALA A 536 19.76 11.87 -56.65
C ALA A 536 21.11 11.78 -57.39
N ALA A 537 21.29 10.77 -58.25
CA ALA A 537 22.47 10.58 -59.09
C ALA A 537 22.47 11.47 -60.34
N ALA A 538 21.31 11.96 -60.77
CA ALA A 538 21.20 12.87 -61.90
C ALA A 538 21.99 14.17 -61.63
N PRO A 539 22.85 14.61 -62.57
CA PRO A 539 23.68 15.80 -62.38
C PRO A 539 22.80 17.03 -62.16
N VAL A 540 23.05 17.74 -61.06
CA VAL A 540 22.30 18.95 -60.70
C VAL A 540 22.57 20.04 -61.74
N PHE A 541 21.61 20.27 -62.62
CA PHE A 541 21.66 21.37 -63.59
C PHE A 541 21.55 22.71 -62.85
N ARG A 542 22.69 23.40 -62.70
CA ARG A 542 22.72 24.77 -62.17
C ARG A 542 22.30 25.74 -63.27
N LYS A 543 21.09 26.27 -63.16
CA LYS A 543 20.63 27.38 -64.02
C LYS A 543 21.56 28.58 -63.79
N SER A 544 22.36 28.94 -64.79
CA SER A 544 23.17 30.15 -64.75
C SER A 544 22.31 31.37 -65.09
N GLY A 545 22.27 32.34 -64.17
CA GLY A 545 21.51 33.58 -64.33
C GLY A 545 20.43 33.78 -63.27
N LYS A 546 20.12 35.05 -62.96
CA LYS A 546 19.02 35.42 -62.05
C LYS A 546 17.70 34.92 -62.67
N PRO A 547 16.93 34.06 -61.99
CA PRO A 547 15.60 33.68 -62.46
C PRO A 547 14.76 34.93 -62.66
N LEU A 548 14.11 35.06 -63.82
CA LEU A 548 13.18 36.16 -64.06
C LEU A 548 12.02 36.00 -63.06
N MET A 549 11.98 36.88 -62.06
CA MET A 549 10.92 36.91 -61.05
C MET A 549 9.64 37.39 -61.73
N PHE A 550 8.79 36.46 -62.13
CA PHE A 550 7.41 36.81 -62.44
C PHE A 550 6.76 37.36 -61.16
N ARG A 551 6.21 38.58 -61.26
CA ARG A 551 5.44 39.20 -60.18
C ARG A 551 4.33 38.22 -59.79
N SER A 552 4.11 38.03 -58.49
CA SER A 552 3.08 37.10 -57.99
C SER A 552 1.73 37.47 -58.58
N ALA A 553 1.12 36.55 -59.32
CA ALA A 553 -0.31 36.62 -59.59
C ALA A 553 -1.05 36.51 -58.24
N PRO A 554 -2.19 37.21 -58.06
CA PRO A 554 -2.96 37.15 -56.83
C PRO A 554 -3.26 35.70 -56.43
N PRO A 555 -3.29 35.38 -55.12
CA PRO A 555 -3.54 34.01 -54.67
C PRO A 555 -4.92 33.55 -55.18
N GLN A 556 -4.94 32.66 -56.16
CA GLN A 556 -6.16 31.98 -56.55
C GLN A 556 -6.56 31.05 -55.41
N ARG A 557 -7.81 31.17 -54.97
CA ARG A 557 -8.43 30.25 -54.01
C ARG A 557 -8.23 28.83 -54.54
N LYS A 558 -7.51 27.99 -53.80
CA LYS A 558 -7.50 26.55 -54.04
C LYS A 558 -8.94 26.07 -53.94
N LYS A 559 -9.56 25.68 -55.05
CA LYS A 559 -10.60 24.66 -55.00
C LYS A 559 -9.86 23.41 -54.53
N VAL A 560 -10.13 23.00 -53.30
CA VAL A 560 -9.93 21.61 -52.90
C VAL A 560 -10.85 20.83 -53.82
N VAL A 561 -10.30 20.28 -54.90
CA VAL A 561 -10.92 19.12 -55.52
C VAL A 561 -10.67 18.02 -54.49
N GLN A 562 -11.67 17.77 -53.66
CA GLN A 562 -11.78 16.45 -53.04
C GLN A 562 -11.78 15.49 -54.23
N ALA A 563 -10.78 14.62 -54.29
CA ALA A 563 -10.99 13.40 -55.05
C ALA A 563 -12.24 12.77 -54.44
N ASP A 564 -13.30 12.63 -55.22
CA ASP A 564 -14.45 11.85 -54.80
C ASP A 564 -13.96 10.40 -54.72
N ASP A 565 -13.52 9.98 -53.52
CA ASP A 565 -13.29 8.59 -53.14
C ASP A 565 -14.61 7.76 -53.24
N ARG A 566 -15.73 8.41 -53.58
CA ARG A 566 -17.03 7.79 -53.84
C ARG A 566 -17.03 6.82 -55.01
N ASN A 567 -16.15 7.01 -56.00
CA ASN A 567 -16.08 6.09 -57.13
C ASN A 567 -15.52 4.72 -56.73
N ASP A 568 -14.68 4.67 -55.69
CA ASP A 568 -14.08 3.42 -55.21
C ASP A 568 -15.06 2.67 -54.28
N GLU A 569 -15.81 3.39 -53.43
CA GLU A 569 -16.87 2.79 -52.60
C GLU A 569 -18.05 2.30 -53.43
N GLU A 570 -18.45 3.02 -54.50
CA GLU A 570 -19.52 2.60 -55.41
C GLU A 570 -19.09 1.39 -56.25
N ALA A 571 -17.81 1.30 -56.65
CA ALA A 571 -17.24 0.14 -57.31
C ALA A 571 -17.10 -1.09 -56.38
N GLU A 572 -16.77 -0.89 -55.10
CA GLU A 572 -16.78 -1.96 -54.09
C GLU A 572 -18.20 -2.44 -53.78
N LEU A 573 -19.19 -1.53 -53.76
CA LEU A 573 -20.60 -1.89 -53.57
C LEU A 573 -21.16 -2.67 -54.76
N GLU A 574 -20.80 -2.29 -56.00
CA GLU A 574 -21.16 -3.04 -57.21
C GLU A 574 -20.50 -4.42 -57.25
N ALA A 575 -19.23 -4.53 -56.85
CA ALA A 575 -18.54 -5.81 -56.74
C ALA A 575 -19.16 -6.72 -55.67
N TYR A 576 -19.60 -6.15 -54.54
CA TYR A 576 -20.28 -6.87 -53.48
C TYR A 576 -21.69 -7.35 -53.90
N LEU A 577 -22.48 -6.48 -54.55
CA LEU A 577 -23.80 -6.83 -55.08
C LEU A 577 -23.74 -7.88 -56.22
N ALA A 578 -22.64 -7.90 -56.99
CA ALA A 578 -22.42 -8.91 -58.03
C ALA A 578 -22.06 -10.29 -57.47
N GLN A 579 -21.64 -10.38 -56.20
CA GLN A 579 -21.21 -11.62 -55.58
C GLN A 579 -22.36 -12.41 -54.93
N ASP A 580 -23.50 -11.77 -54.67
CA ASP A 580 -24.72 -12.38 -54.12
C ASP A 580 -25.77 -12.79 -55.20
N MET A 581 -25.41 -12.73 -56.48
CA MET A 581 -26.30 -13.04 -57.63
C MET A 581 -25.88 -14.28 -58.44
N ILE A 582 -25.12 -15.21 -57.86
CA ILE A 582 -24.85 -16.54 -58.45
C ILE A 582 -25.19 -17.65 -57.45
#